data_AF-A0A535MYV3-F1
#
_entry.id   AF-A0A535MYV3-F1
#
_cell.length_a   1.000
_cell.length_b   1.000
_cell.length_c   1.000
_cell.angle_alpha   90.00
_cell.angle_beta   90.00
_cell.angle_gamma   90.00
#
_symmetry.space_group_name_H-M   'P 1'
#
loop_
_entity.id
_entity.type
_entity.pdbx_description
1 polymer ?
#
loop_
_entity_poly.entity_id
_entity_poly.type
_entity_poly.pdbx_seq_one_letter_code
_entity_poly.pdbx_strand_id
1 'polypeptide(L)'
;MDPVVIAALMAATLLGFANGSNDVSKAIATLTGAGVTTYRRALVWGAIWTGIGAGLSMWLAKALLRTFVSGWFAKGTHVPATLAIAVGVGAIAWVLLATKTGLPVSTTHALAGAIIGLGAVTLGVQAVAWPALLGKIAVPLLISPFVGLALSFVIVPLLARLVDPSR
;
A
#
# COMPACT_ATOMS: atom_id res chain seq x y z
N MET A 1 -3.47 -20.38 20.79
CA MET A 1 -2.70 -19.83 19.66
C MET A 1 -1.40 -19.29 20.21
N ASP A 2 -0.30 -19.44 19.48
CA ASP A 2 1.01 -18.89 19.87
C ASP A 2 0.92 -17.35 20.05
N PRO A 3 1.40 -16.78 21.17
CA PRO A 3 1.43 -15.33 21.39
C PRO A 3 2.02 -14.52 20.23
N VAL A 4 3.02 -15.06 19.54
CA VAL A 4 3.65 -14.42 18.37
C VAL A 4 2.68 -14.32 17.20
N VAL A 5 1.88 -15.35 16.98
CA VAL A 5 0.86 -15.37 15.92
C VAL A 5 -0.24 -14.34 16.24
N ILE A 6 -0.67 -14.25 17.51
CA ILE A 6 -1.65 -13.24 17.93
C ILE A 6 -1.10 -11.84 17.69
N ALA A 7 0.16 -11.58 18.09
CA ALA A 7 0.81 -10.29 17.86
C ALA A 7 0.94 -9.94 16.36
N ALA A 8 1.29 -10.92 15.51
CA ALA A 8 1.36 -10.73 14.07
C ALA A 8 -0.01 -10.41 13.45
N LEU A 9 -1.09 -11.09 13.90
CA LEU A 9 -2.46 -10.81 13.44
C LEU A 9 -2.93 -9.42 13.87
N MET A 10 -2.63 -9.01 15.09
CA MET A 10 -2.94 -7.65 15.57
C MET A 10 -2.17 -6.60 14.76
N ALA A 11 -0.87 -6.80 14.53
CA ALA A 11 -0.06 -5.89 13.73
C ALA A 11 -0.57 -5.79 12.28
N ALA A 12 -0.90 -6.92 11.64
CA ALA A 12 -1.46 -6.94 10.30
C ALA A 12 -2.81 -6.20 10.21
N THR A 13 -3.69 -6.41 11.21
CA THR A 13 -4.99 -5.73 11.29
C THR A 13 -4.82 -4.22 11.47
N LEU A 14 -3.92 -3.81 12.37
CA LEU A 14 -3.64 -2.40 12.62
C LEU A 14 -2.97 -1.71 11.43
N LEU A 15 -2.10 -2.42 10.70
CA LEU A 15 -1.54 -1.94 9.44
C LEU A 15 -2.62 -1.75 8.38
N GLY A 16 -3.58 -2.68 8.27
CA GLY A 16 -4.76 -2.52 7.41
C GLY A 16 -5.58 -1.28 7.75
N PHE A 17 -5.82 -1.04 9.04
CA PHE A 17 -6.50 0.15 9.53
C PHE A 17 -5.73 1.45 9.21
N ALA A 18 -4.41 1.48 9.49
CA ALA A 18 -3.56 2.63 9.22
C ALA A 18 -3.52 2.95 7.72
N ASN A 19 -3.35 1.92 6.89
CA ASN A 19 -3.37 2.04 5.44
C ASN A 19 -4.71 2.59 4.94
N GLY A 20 -5.83 1.99 5.36
CA GLY A 20 -7.17 2.44 4.96
C GLY A 20 -7.44 3.89 5.36
N SER A 21 -7.01 4.28 6.56
CA SER A 21 -7.21 5.64 7.07
C SER A 21 -6.40 6.69 6.28
N ASN A 22 -5.20 6.37 5.80
CA ASN A 22 -4.41 7.28 4.97
C ASN A 22 -4.84 7.29 3.50
N ASP A 23 -5.32 6.16 2.97
CA ASP A 23 -5.59 5.99 1.54
C ASP A 23 -7.02 6.35 1.13
N VAL A 24 -8.00 6.30 2.04
CA VAL A 24 -9.40 6.56 1.70
C VAL A 24 -9.60 7.95 1.08
N SER A 25 -8.88 8.96 1.57
CA SER A 25 -8.92 10.33 1.02
C SER A 25 -8.46 10.39 -0.43
N LYS A 26 -7.46 9.58 -0.81
CA LYS A 26 -6.92 9.51 -2.18
C LYS A 26 -7.96 8.95 -3.15
N ALA A 27 -8.72 7.95 -2.72
CA ALA A 27 -9.74 7.30 -3.55
C ALA A 27 -10.98 8.20 -3.78
N ILE A 28 -11.38 8.97 -2.78
CA ILE A 28 -12.63 9.75 -2.84
C ILE A 28 -12.45 11.17 -3.35
N ALA A 29 -11.21 11.66 -3.43
CA ALA A 29 -10.88 13.05 -3.77
C ALA A 29 -11.51 13.51 -5.10
N THR A 30 -11.55 12.64 -6.10
CA THR A 30 -12.15 12.96 -7.41
C THR A 30 -13.66 13.10 -7.33
N LEU A 31 -14.35 12.23 -6.57
CA LEU A 31 -15.80 12.28 -6.38
C LEU A 31 -16.23 13.57 -5.67
N THR A 32 -15.50 13.93 -4.61
CA THR A 32 -15.80 15.14 -3.83
C THR A 32 -15.36 16.40 -4.57
N GLY A 33 -14.20 16.37 -5.22
CA GLY A 33 -13.64 17.51 -5.97
C GLY A 33 -14.46 17.87 -7.21
N ALA A 34 -15.06 16.88 -7.87
CA ALA A 34 -15.98 17.10 -8.99
C ALA A 34 -17.42 17.41 -8.55
N GLY A 35 -17.71 17.48 -7.24
CA GLY A 35 -19.05 17.79 -6.74
C GLY A 35 -20.09 16.67 -6.93
N VAL A 36 -19.66 15.44 -7.22
CA VAL A 36 -20.56 14.29 -7.46
C VAL A 36 -21.34 13.92 -6.19
N THR A 37 -20.71 14.03 -5.02
CA THR A 37 -21.33 13.69 -3.74
C THR A 37 -20.65 14.41 -2.58
N THR A 38 -21.25 14.36 -1.39
CA THR A 38 -20.66 14.95 -0.18
C THR A 38 -19.51 14.10 0.34
N TYR A 39 -18.55 14.73 1.03
CA TYR A 39 -17.40 14.05 1.63
C TYR A 39 -17.80 12.82 2.48
N ARG A 40 -18.83 12.95 3.32
CA ARG A 40 -19.31 11.87 4.17
C ARG A 40 -19.86 10.68 3.37
N ARG A 41 -20.58 10.93 2.27
CA ARG A 41 -21.10 9.87 1.39
C ARG A 41 -19.97 9.20 0.62
N ALA A 42 -19.03 10.00 0.08
CA ALA A 42 -17.88 9.48 -0.63
C ALA A 42 -17.02 8.57 0.26
N LEU A 43 -16.79 8.96 1.52
CA LEU A 43 -16.10 8.14 2.52
C LEU A 43 -16.77 6.78 2.74
N VAL A 44 -18.09 6.75 2.89
CA VAL A 44 -18.85 5.49 3.08
C VAL A 44 -18.70 4.60 1.86
N TRP A 45 -18.84 5.15 0.66
CA TRP A 45 -18.66 4.40 -0.59
C TRP A 45 -17.23 3.86 -0.71
N GLY A 46 -16.22 4.71 -0.45
CA GLY A 46 -14.81 4.34 -0.47
C GLY A 46 -14.50 3.19 0.49
N ALA A 47 -15.03 3.23 1.72
CA ALA A 47 -14.85 2.17 2.70
C ALA A 47 -15.47 0.83 2.24
N ILE A 48 -16.70 0.87 1.72
CA ILE A 48 -17.40 -0.34 1.20
C ILE A 48 -16.61 -0.95 0.04
N TRP A 49 -16.26 -0.15 -0.97
CA TRP A 49 -15.54 -0.65 -2.14
C TRP A 49 -14.13 -1.12 -1.82
N THR A 50 -13.45 -0.49 -0.85
CA THR A 50 -12.16 -0.96 -0.34
C THR A 50 -12.30 -2.33 0.34
N GLY A 51 -13.33 -2.52 1.16
CA GLY A 51 -13.62 -3.81 1.79
C GLY A 51 -13.92 -4.92 0.79
N ILE A 52 -14.76 -4.63 -0.22
CA ILE A 52 -15.05 -5.56 -1.32
C ILE A 52 -13.77 -5.91 -2.09
N GLY A 53 -12.99 -4.90 -2.48
CA GLY A 53 -11.73 -5.08 -3.19
C GLY A 53 -10.72 -5.92 -2.40
N ALA A 54 -10.61 -5.68 -1.08
CA ALA A 54 -9.77 -6.49 -0.20
C ALA A 54 -10.22 -7.95 -0.18
N GLY A 55 -11.53 -8.22 -0.02
CA GLY A 55 -12.08 -9.58 -0.07
C GLY A 55 -11.84 -10.28 -1.42
N LEU A 56 -12.09 -9.59 -2.53
CA LEU A 56 -11.83 -10.11 -3.88
C LEU A 56 -10.35 -10.36 -4.12
N SER A 57 -9.46 -9.51 -3.58
CA SER A 57 -8.01 -9.68 -3.72
C SER A 57 -7.50 -10.96 -3.04
N MET A 58 -8.12 -11.38 -1.93
CA MET A 58 -7.79 -12.66 -1.30
C MET A 58 -8.14 -13.86 -2.20
N TRP A 59 -9.16 -13.72 -3.04
CA TRP A 59 -9.60 -14.76 -3.99
C TRP A 59 -8.80 -14.75 -5.30
N LEU A 60 -8.61 -13.58 -5.93
CA LEU A 60 -7.90 -13.44 -7.21
C LEU A 60 -6.38 -13.50 -7.06
N ALA A 61 -5.85 -12.98 -5.96
CA ALA A 61 -4.50 -12.43 -5.97
C ALA A 61 -3.51 -13.22 -5.11
N LYS A 62 -3.51 -14.55 -5.27
CA LYS A 62 -2.40 -15.41 -4.79
C LYS A 62 -1.04 -14.90 -5.26
N ALA A 63 -0.99 -14.28 -6.44
CA ALA A 63 0.21 -13.64 -7.00
C ALA A 63 0.62 -12.36 -6.23
N LEU A 64 -0.32 -11.47 -5.86
CA LEU A 64 -0.01 -10.28 -5.06
C LEU A 64 0.52 -10.64 -3.68
N LEU A 65 -0.11 -11.63 -3.04
CA LEU A 65 0.37 -12.17 -1.77
C LEU A 65 1.81 -12.70 -1.92
N ARG A 66 2.14 -13.45 -2.97
CA ARG A 66 3.53 -13.91 -3.20
C ARG A 66 4.52 -12.77 -3.38
N THR A 67 4.14 -11.71 -4.10
CA THR A 67 5.00 -10.54 -4.34
C THR A 67 5.32 -9.79 -3.04
N PHE A 68 4.36 -9.69 -2.13
CA PHE A 68 4.54 -8.98 -0.85
C PHE A 68 5.00 -9.86 0.31
N VAL A 69 4.77 -11.18 0.25
CA VAL A 69 5.15 -12.12 1.32
C VAL A 69 6.57 -12.68 1.12
N SER A 70 7.12 -12.64 -0.10
CA SER A 70 8.42 -13.29 -0.40
C SER A 70 9.41 -12.40 -1.15
N GLY A 71 10.68 -12.50 -0.75
CA GLY A 71 11.81 -11.91 -1.47
C GLY A 71 12.27 -10.55 -0.97
N TRP A 72 11.94 -10.17 0.26
CA TRP A 72 12.50 -8.98 0.93
C TRP A 72 13.91 -9.23 1.49
N PHE A 73 14.19 -10.48 1.86
CA PHE A 73 15.48 -10.93 2.37
C PHE A 73 16.11 -11.97 1.43
N ALA A 74 17.44 -12.08 1.48
CA ALA A 74 18.20 -13.01 0.67
C ALA A 74 17.78 -14.47 0.97
N LYS A 75 17.94 -15.34 -0.03
CA LYS A 75 17.63 -16.77 0.14
C LYS A 75 18.52 -17.35 1.26
N GLY A 76 17.91 -18.09 2.18
CA GLY A 76 18.61 -18.69 3.32
C GLY A 76 18.74 -17.77 4.54
N THR A 77 18.33 -16.50 4.45
CA THR A 77 18.27 -15.62 5.62
C THR A 77 17.16 -16.07 6.58
N HIS A 78 17.53 -16.39 7.82
CA HIS A 78 16.56 -16.66 8.87
C HIS A 78 15.96 -15.35 9.37
N VAL A 79 14.66 -15.15 9.11
CA VAL A 79 13.92 -13.96 9.54
C VAL A 79 13.08 -14.33 10.77
N PRO A 80 13.43 -13.85 11.98
CA PRO A 80 12.63 -14.15 13.15
C PRO A 80 11.27 -13.44 13.06
N ALA A 81 10.21 -14.09 13.53
CA ALA A 81 8.84 -13.54 13.47
C ALA A 81 8.72 -12.17 14.18
N THR A 82 9.54 -11.95 15.22
CA THR A 82 9.64 -10.67 15.93
C THR A 82 10.12 -9.53 15.03
N LEU A 83 10.99 -9.79 14.06
CA LEU A 83 11.44 -8.79 13.08
C LEU A 83 10.28 -8.34 12.19
N ALA A 84 9.47 -9.29 11.70
CA ALA A 84 8.32 -8.97 10.86
C ALA A 84 7.28 -8.12 11.61
N ILE A 85 7.05 -8.41 12.88
CA ILE A 85 6.19 -7.61 13.76
C ILE A 85 6.77 -6.21 13.94
N ALA A 86 8.07 -6.09 14.24
CA ALA A 86 8.74 -4.81 14.44
C ALA A 86 8.73 -3.92 13.17
N VAL A 87 8.95 -4.51 11.99
CA VAL A 87 8.77 -3.86 10.70
C VAL A 87 7.34 -3.31 10.56
N GLY A 88 6.35 -4.14 10.87
CA GLY A 88 4.94 -3.74 10.84
C GLY A 88 4.66 -2.57 11.75
N VAL A 89 5.14 -2.62 13.00
CA VAL A 89 4.98 -1.53 14.00
C VAL A 89 5.62 -0.23 13.51
N GLY A 90 6.83 -0.28 12.95
CA GLY A 90 7.49 0.92 12.41
C GLY A 90 6.70 1.57 11.27
N ALA A 91 6.21 0.75 10.32
CA ALA A 91 5.38 1.23 9.23
C ALA A 91 4.04 1.79 9.72
N ILE A 92 3.37 1.11 10.66
CA ILE A 92 2.11 1.56 11.29
C ILE A 92 2.32 2.92 11.95
N ALA A 93 3.35 3.06 12.79
CA ALA A 93 3.62 4.29 13.52
C ALA A 93 3.80 5.47 12.55
N TRP A 94 4.57 5.29 11.48
CA TRP A 94 4.76 6.31 10.46
C TRP A 94 3.46 6.66 9.73
N VAL A 95 2.70 5.67 9.27
CA VAL A 95 1.45 5.90 8.52
C VAL A 95 0.39 6.57 9.40
N LEU A 96 0.27 6.19 10.67
CA LEU A 96 -0.65 6.84 11.61
C LEU A 96 -0.24 8.28 11.90
N LEU A 97 1.07 8.56 12.05
CA LEU A 97 1.58 9.92 12.21
C LEU A 97 1.28 10.79 10.98
N ALA A 98 1.54 10.27 9.79
CA ALA A 98 1.21 10.94 8.53
C ALA A 98 -0.31 11.19 8.41
N THR A 99 -1.13 10.20 8.77
CA THR A 99 -2.60 10.33 8.76
C THR A 99 -3.07 11.42 9.72
N LYS A 100 -2.52 11.47 10.94
CA LYS A 100 -2.85 12.51 11.93
C LYS A 100 -2.48 13.92 11.45
N THR A 101 -1.43 14.05 10.65
CA THR A 101 -0.96 15.32 10.09
C THR A 101 -1.59 15.65 8.74
N GLY A 102 -2.46 14.78 8.21
CA GLY A 102 -3.10 14.96 6.90
C GLY A 102 -2.17 14.73 5.70
N LEU A 103 -0.97 14.17 5.92
CA LEU A 103 -0.01 13.88 4.86
C LEU A 103 -0.41 12.61 4.09
N PRO A 104 -0.66 12.70 2.77
CA PRO A 104 -0.86 11.51 1.95
C PRO A 104 0.50 10.82 1.75
N VAL A 105 0.67 9.64 2.33
CA VAL A 105 1.90 8.85 2.23
C VAL A 105 1.63 7.48 1.61
N SER A 106 2.70 6.79 1.20
CA SER A 106 2.64 5.43 0.67
C SER A 106 3.03 4.42 1.74
N THR A 107 2.10 3.54 2.11
CA THR A 107 2.36 2.43 3.04
C THR A 107 3.39 1.44 2.48
N THR A 108 3.46 1.27 1.16
CA THR A 108 4.49 0.45 0.51
C THR A 108 5.89 1.01 0.76
N HIS A 109 6.08 2.33 0.65
CA HIS A 109 7.37 2.96 0.99
C HIS A 109 7.68 2.84 2.49
N ALA A 110 6.66 2.99 3.35
CA ALA A 110 6.82 2.84 4.79
C ALA A 110 7.31 1.43 5.17
N LEU A 111 6.69 0.38 4.61
CA LEU A 111 7.10 -1.00 4.80
C LEU A 111 8.49 -1.27 4.22
N ALA A 112 8.76 -0.83 2.99
CA ALA A 112 10.05 -1.03 2.35
C ALA A 112 11.19 -0.37 3.17
N GLY A 113 10.98 0.86 3.62
CA GLY A 113 11.94 1.58 4.48
C GLY A 113 12.16 0.87 5.82
N ALA A 114 11.09 0.40 6.47
CA ALA A 114 11.18 -0.34 7.73
C ALA A 114 11.93 -1.67 7.56
N ILE A 115 11.67 -2.42 6.47
CA ILE A 115 12.37 -3.66 6.14
C ILE A 115 13.85 -3.40 5.86
N ILE A 116 14.17 -2.42 5.03
CA ILE A 116 15.56 -2.10 4.68
C ILE A 116 16.32 -1.65 5.92
N GLY A 117 15.77 -0.71 6.70
CA GLY A 117 16.42 -0.16 7.88
C GLY A 117 16.62 -1.21 8.96
N LEU A 118 15.55 -1.85 9.40
CA LEU A 118 15.63 -2.83 10.48
C LEU A 118 16.37 -4.10 10.05
N GLY A 119 16.16 -4.54 8.81
CA GLY A 119 16.87 -5.68 8.22
C GLY A 119 18.37 -5.45 8.13
N ALA A 120 18.79 -4.28 7.66
CA ALA A 120 20.21 -3.93 7.59
C ALA A 120 20.86 -3.89 8.98
N VAL A 121 20.16 -3.34 9.99
CA VAL A 121 20.68 -3.23 11.37
C VAL A 121 20.76 -4.59 12.07
N THR A 122 19.77 -5.46 11.87
CA THR A 122 19.66 -6.71 12.65
C THR A 122 20.25 -7.94 11.96
N LEU A 123 20.20 -8.00 10.62
CA LEU A 123 20.64 -9.15 9.83
C LEU A 123 21.83 -8.81 8.91
N GLY A 124 22.24 -7.54 8.86
CA GLY A 124 23.28 -7.04 7.97
C GLY A 124 22.74 -6.58 6.62
N VAL A 125 23.42 -5.60 6.01
CA VAL A 125 23.07 -5.00 4.71
C VAL A 125 22.98 -6.07 3.60
N GLN A 126 23.84 -7.09 3.66
CA GLN A 126 23.89 -8.20 2.72
C GLN A 126 22.69 -9.16 2.82
N ALA A 127 21.99 -9.18 3.95
CA ALA A 127 20.81 -10.02 4.12
C ALA A 127 19.57 -9.43 3.43
N VAL A 128 19.61 -8.15 3.06
CA VAL A 128 18.55 -7.48 2.31
C VAL A 128 18.62 -7.88 0.83
N ALA A 129 17.50 -8.29 0.23
CA ALA A 129 17.47 -8.72 -1.16
C ALA A 129 17.42 -7.53 -2.13
N TRP A 130 18.53 -6.81 -2.27
CA TRP A 130 18.64 -5.60 -3.11
C TRP A 130 18.10 -5.76 -4.54
N PRO A 131 18.41 -6.84 -5.29
CA PRO A 131 17.87 -7.00 -6.64
C PRO A 131 16.35 -7.13 -6.66
N ALA A 132 15.78 -7.82 -5.66
CA ALA A 132 14.35 -8.00 -5.55
C ALA A 132 13.65 -6.69 -5.14
N LEU A 133 14.22 -5.94 -4.19
CA LEU A 133 13.73 -4.62 -3.82
C LEU A 133 13.74 -3.65 -5.00
N LEU A 134 14.83 -3.62 -5.77
CA LEU A 134 14.91 -2.77 -6.95
C LEU A 134 13.85 -3.14 -7.99
N GLY A 135 13.78 -4.42 -8.39
CA GLY A 135 12.90 -4.86 -9.46
C GLY A 135 11.42 -4.90 -9.08
N LYS A 136 11.08 -5.26 -7.84
CA LYS A 136 9.68 -5.45 -7.41
C LYS A 136 9.07 -4.24 -6.72
N ILE A 137 9.89 -3.36 -6.15
CA ILE A 137 9.43 -2.24 -5.32
C ILE A 137 9.88 -0.91 -5.92
N ALA A 138 11.19 -0.65 -6.01
CA ALA A 138 11.70 0.66 -6.41
C ALA A 138 11.29 1.03 -7.85
N VAL A 139 11.48 0.13 -8.81
CA VAL A 139 11.14 0.39 -10.22
C VAL A 139 9.62 0.58 -10.39
N PRO A 140 8.74 -0.31 -9.91
CA PRO A 140 7.29 -0.08 -10.02
C PRO A 140 6.82 1.21 -9.33
N LEU A 141 7.36 1.53 -8.14
CA LEU A 141 6.99 2.76 -7.42
C LEU A 141 7.46 4.02 -8.15
N LEU A 142 8.62 3.97 -8.80
CA LEU A 142 9.12 5.09 -9.61
C LEU A 142 8.31 5.27 -10.90
N ILE A 143 7.97 4.17 -11.58
CA ILE A 143 7.33 4.21 -12.91
C ILE A 143 5.82 4.43 -12.83
N SER A 144 5.15 3.93 -11.80
CA SER A 144 3.68 3.96 -11.69
C SER A 144 3.04 5.35 -11.75
N PRO A 145 3.59 6.44 -11.18
CA PRO A 145 3.00 7.77 -11.32
C PRO A 145 3.02 8.25 -12.78
N PHE A 146 4.10 7.98 -13.52
CA PHE A 146 4.23 8.36 -14.92
C PHE A 146 3.26 7.58 -15.81
N VAL A 147 3.12 6.27 -15.55
CA VAL A 147 2.13 5.44 -16.25
C VAL A 147 0.71 5.93 -15.97
N GLY A 148 0.38 6.20 -14.71
CA GLY A 148 -0.92 6.74 -14.33
C GLY A 148 -1.21 8.09 -15.00
N LEU A 149 -0.22 8.98 -15.04
CA LEU A 149 -0.33 10.28 -15.72
C LEU A 149 -0.53 10.12 -17.22
N ALA A 150 0.29 9.30 -17.89
CA ALA A 150 0.19 9.04 -19.32
C ALA A 150 -1.18 8.45 -19.70
N LEU A 151 -1.66 7.47 -18.92
CA LEU A 151 -2.99 6.89 -19.12
C LEU A 151 -4.09 7.93 -18.92
N SER A 152 -3.97 8.80 -17.92
CA SER A 152 -4.95 9.87 -17.68
C SER A 152 -5.03 10.84 -18.86
N PHE A 153 -3.88 11.24 -19.43
CA PHE A 153 -3.83 12.11 -20.62
C PHE A 153 -4.46 11.49 -21.86
N VAL A 154 -4.51 10.16 -21.96
CA VAL A 154 -5.12 9.45 -23.11
C VAL A 154 -6.59 9.16 -22.86
N ILE A 155 -6.93 8.62 -21.69
CA ILE A 155 -8.28 8.12 -21.39
C ILE A 155 -9.26 9.27 -21.16
N VAL A 156 -8.87 10.32 -20.44
CA VAL A 156 -9.80 11.41 -20.09
C VAL A 156 -10.35 12.12 -21.34
N PRO A 157 -9.52 12.53 -22.32
CA PRO A 157 -10.03 13.15 -23.55
C PRO A 157 -10.88 12.19 -24.39
N LEU A 158 -10.50 10.90 -24.45
CA LEU A 158 -11.26 9.90 -25.18
C LEU A 158 -12.67 9.73 -24.60
N LEU A 159 -12.77 9.62 -23.27
CA LEU A 159 -14.05 9.53 -22.58
C LEU A 159 -14.87 10.81 -22.75
N ALA A 160 -14.22 11.99 -22.71
CA ALA A 160 -14.91 13.25 -22.93
C ALA A 160 -15.58 13.31 -24.31
N ARG A 161 -14.90 12.86 -25.37
CA ARG A 161 -15.48 12.77 -26.73
C ARG A 161 -16.66 11.81 -26.84
N LEU A 162 -16.68 10.75 -26.03
CA LEU A 162 -17.78 9.78 -26.01
C LEU A 162 -19.01 10.32 -25.26
N VAL A 163 -18.80 11.12 -24.22
CA VAL A 163 -19.88 11.70 -23.41
C VAL A 163 -20.46 12.97 -24.03
N ASP A 164 -19.61 13.80 -24.64
CA ASP A 164 -19.99 15.02 -25.35
C ASP A 164 -19.19 15.14 -26.66
N PRO A 165 -19.72 14.61 -27.78
CA PRO A 165 -19.03 14.63 -29.09
C PRO A 165 -18.80 16.03 -29.67
N SER A 166 -19.35 17.08 -29.04
CA SER A 166 -19.26 18.46 -29.51
C SER A 166 -18.03 19.22 -28.96
N ARG A 167 -17.24 18.60 -28.07
CA ARG A 167 -15.95 19.08 -27.54
C ARG A 167 -14.75 18.33 -28.12
#